data_AF-A0A5R2MYS9-F1
#
_entry.id   AF-A0A5R2MYS9-F1
#
_cell.length_a   1.000
_cell.length_b   1.000
_cell.length_c   1.000
_cell.angle_alpha   90.00
_cell.angle_beta   90.00
_cell.angle_gamma   90.00
#
_symmetry.space_group_name_H-M   'P 1'
#
loop_
_entity.id
_entity.type
_entity.pdbx_description
1 polymer ?
#
loop_
_entity_poly.entity_id
_entity_poly.type
_entity_poly.pdbx_seq_one_letter_code
_entity_poly.pdbx_strand_id
1 'polypeptide(L)'
;NAYLNTISEYASGAKNLHMDGAKIPIFAPGTKLKIQNPGANSPAGDKFEQSLLRYIAAALGVSYEQLSRDYTQTNYSSARASLGETLKTMMAIKRAVADKVANFVYRLWLEEAINYNELECFKRR
;
A
#
# COMPACT_ATOMS: atom_id res chain seq x y z
N ASN A 1 -47.97 14.59 -18.23
CA ASN A 1 -47.14 13.48 -18.76
C ASN A 1 -47.91 12.17 -18.69
N ALA A 2 -48.58 11.78 -19.78
CA ALA A 2 -49.47 10.60 -19.82
C ALA A 2 -48.75 9.28 -19.43
N TYR A 3 -47.48 9.14 -19.80
CA TYR A 3 -46.65 7.98 -19.47
C TYR A 3 -46.38 7.78 -17.97
N LEU A 4 -46.21 8.87 -17.20
CA LEU A 4 -46.00 8.76 -15.75
C LEU A 4 -47.30 8.39 -15.02
N ASN A 5 -48.44 8.82 -15.56
CA ASN A 5 -49.75 8.48 -15.01
C ASN A 5 -50.07 7.00 -15.21
N THR A 6 -49.77 6.42 -16.38
CA THR A 6 -49.97 4.98 -16.63
C THR A 6 -49.08 4.09 -15.79
N ILE A 7 -47.84 4.53 -15.50
CA ILE A 7 -46.95 3.82 -14.56
C ILE A 7 -47.50 3.86 -13.14
N SER A 8 -47.99 5.02 -12.69
CA SER A 8 -48.56 5.19 -11.35
C SER A 8 -49.79 4.32 -11.14
N GLU A 9 -50.67 4.26 -12.14
CA GLU A 9 -51.90 3.47 -12.13
C GLU A 9 -51.63 1.96 -12.19
N TYR A 10 -50.59 1.55 -12.93
CA TYR A 10 -50.14 0.16 -12.95
C TYR A 10 -49.47 -0.24 -11.63
N ALA A 11 -48.64 0.64 -11.05
CA ALA A 11 -47.96 0.39 -9.79
C ALA A 11 -48.92 0.31 -8.58
N SER A 12 -50.03 1.04 -8.62
CA SER A 12 -51.07 0.98 -7.58
C SER A 12 -51.96 -0.26 -7.68
N GLY A 13 -52.19 -0.78 -8.89
CA GLY A 13 -52.98 -1.99 -9.14
C GLY A 13 -52.21 -3.32 -9.11
N ALA A 14 -50.88 -3.29 -9.21
CA ALA A 14 -50.05 -4.49 -9.30
C ALA A 14 -49.87 -5.18 -7.93
N LYS A 15 -50.38 -6.42 -7.81
CA LYS A 15 -50.16 -7.27 -6.64
C LYS A 15 -48.80 -7.94 -6.75
N ASN A 16 -47.79 -7.36 -6.09
CA ASN A 16 -46.43 -7.91 -6.04
C ASN A 16 -46.44 -9.39 -5.63
N LEU A 17 -45.67 -10.21 -6.33
CA LEU A 17 -45.56 -11.65 -6.05
C LEU A 17 -44.64 -11.84 -4.86
N HIS A 18 -45.11 -12.57 -3.85
CA HIS A 18 -44.32 -12.95 -2.69
C HIS A 18 -44.02 -14.45 -2.77
N MET A 19 -42.74 -14.81 -2.81
CA MET A 19 -42.28 -16.20 -2.77
C MET A 19 -41.27 -16.31 -1.63
N ASP A 20 -41.60 -17.08 -0.59
CA ASP A 20 -40.70 -17.39 0.54
C ASP A 20 -39.95 -16.17 1.12
N GLY A 21 -40.70 -15.11 1.45
CA GLY A 21 -40.15 -13.85 1.99
C GLY A 21 -39.50 -12.92 0.96
N ALA A 22 -39.18 -13.39 -0.24
CA ALA A 22 -38.70 -12.56 -1.35
C ALA A 22 -39.88 -11.88 -2.07
N LYS A 23 -39.83 -10.55 -2.16
CA LYS A 23 -40.78 -9.74 -2.95
C LYS A 23 -40.27 -9.62 -4.38
N ILE A 24 -41.00 -10.17 -5.34
CA ILE A 24 -40.75 -10.01 -6.77
C ILE A 24 -41.65 -8.85 -7.27
N PRO A 25 -41.09 -7.66 -7.55
CA PRO A 25 -41.87 -6.55 -8.06
C PRO A 25 -42.33 -6.84 -9.50
N ILE A 26 -43.61 -6.58 -9.77
CA ILE A 26 -44.15 -6.61 -11.12
C ILE A 26 -43.94 -5.24 -11.74
N PHE A 27 -43.37 -5.22 -12.94
CA PHE A 27 -42.96 -4.00 -13.63
C PHE A 27 -43.93 -3.64 -14.75
N ALA A 28 -44.06 -2.35 -15.04
CA ALA A 28 -44.87 -1.88 -16.16
C ALA A 28 -44.33 -2.49 -17.48
N PRO A 29 -45.20 -2.86 -18.44
CA PRO A 29 -44.79 -3.49 -19.69
C PRO A 29 -43.68 -2.70 -20.40
N GLY A 30 -42.62 -3.39 -20.81
CA GLY A 30 -41.45 -2.78 -21.46
C GLY A 30 -40.35 -2.28 -20.51
N THR A 31 -40.54 -2.34 -19.19
CA THR A 31 -39.49 -2.02 -18.21
C THR A 31 -38.77 -3.29 -17.72
N LYS A 32 -37.45 -3.20 -17.53
CA LYS A 32 -36.58 -4.34 -17.18
C LYS A 32 -36.00 -4.17 -15.78
N LEU A 33 -36.00 -5.24 -14.99
CA LEU A 33 -35.32 -5.28 -13.70
C LEU A 33 -33.80 -5.35 -13.93
N LYS A 34 -33.06 -4.35 -13.46
CA LYS A 34 -31.60 -4.41 -13.37
C LYS A 34 -31.21 -4.50 -11.90
N ILE A 35 -30.95 -5.71 -11.43
CA ILE A 35 -30.44 -5.94 -10.06
C ILE A 35 -29.00 -5.41 -10.03
N GLN A 36 -28.80 -4.27 -9.38
CA GLN A 36 -27.46 -3.77 -9.10
C GLN A 36 -26.96 -4.50 -7.87
N ASN A 37 -26.01 -5.42 -8.04
CA ASN A 37 -25.33 -6.02 -6.90
C ASN A 37 -24.42 -4.96 -6.27
N PRO A 38 -24.65 -4.52 -5.02
CA PRO A 38 -23.81 -3.50 -4.39
C PRO A 38 -22.36 -3.96 -4.19
N GLY A 39 -22.07 -5.26 -4.24
CA GLY A 39 -20.72 -5.81 -4.10
C GLY A 39 -19.88 -5.88 -5.38
N ALA A 40 -20.49 -5.75 -6.57
CA ALA A 40 -19.75 -5.94 -7.84
C ALA A 40 -18.87 -4.74 -8.23
N ASN A 41 -19.10 -3.57 -7.62
CA ASN A 41 -18.47 -2.31 -8.00
C ASN A 41 -17.57 -1.73 -6.90
N SER A 42 -16.78 -2.56 -6.20
CA SER A 42 -15.71 -2.04 -5.33
C SER A 42 -14.29 -2.29 -5.88
N PRO A 43 -13.87 -1.65 -6.99
CA PRO A 43 -12.44 -1.56 -7.36
C PRO A 43 -11.59 -0.67 -6.43
N ALA A 44 -12.13 -0.23 -5.30
CA ALA A 44 -11.45 0.74 -4.42
C ALA A 44 -10.29 0.10 -3.63
N GLY A 45 -10.36 -1.21 -3.37
CA GLY A 45 -9.36 -1.92 -2.55
C GLY A 45 -7.97 -1.89 -3.17
N ASP A 46 -7.83 -2.33 -4.42
CA ASP A 46 -6.52 -2.52 -5.05
C ASP A 46 -5.76 -1.20 -5.21
N LYS A 47 -6.45 -0.12 -5.59
CA LYS A 47 -5.83 1.21 -5.72
C LYS A 47 -5.41 1.78 -4.37
N PHE A 48 -6.22 1.53 -3.33
CA PHE A 48 -5.88 1.93 -1.98
C PHE A 48 -4.64 1.19 -1.50
N GLU A 49 -4.60 -0.14 -1.65
CA GLU A 49 -3.46 -0.97 -1.27
C GLU A 49 -2.17 -0.56 -1.99
N GLN A 50 -2.24 -0.34 -3.31
CA GLN A 50 -1.09 0.14 -4.08
C GLN A 50 -0.59 1.51 -3.59
N SER A 51 -1.49 2.44 -3.28
CA SER A 51 -1.11 3.75 -2.75
C SER A 51 -0.45 3.63 -1.38
N LEU A 52 -0.99 2.77 -0.50
CA LEU A 52 -0.44 2.50 0.82
C LEU A 52 0.97 1.91 0.74
N LEU A 53 1.18 0.91 -0.12
CA LEU A 53 2.49 0.31 -0.36
C LEU A 53 3.49 1.33 -0.89
N ARG A 54 3.07 2.27 -1.74
CA ARG A 54 3.94 3.36 -2.20
C ARG A 54 4.35 4.32 -1.08
N TYR A 55 3.44 4.64 -0.16
CA TYR A 55 3.79 5.44 1.02
C TYR A 55 4.77 4.73 1.93
N ILE A 56 4.58 3.42 2.16
CA ILE A 56 5.50 2.60 2.96
C ILE A 56 6.88 2.52 2.27
N ALA A 57 6.92 2.29 0.96
CA ALA A 57 8.14 2.25 0.19
C ALA A 57 8.92 3.58 0.29
N ALA A 58 8.23 4.71 0.15
CA ALA A 58 8.82 6.04 0.31
C ALA A 58 9.39 6.27 1.72
N ALA A 59 8.70 5.81 2.78
CA ALA A 59 9.17 5.91 4.15
C ALA A 59 10.43 5.07 4.41
N LEU A 60 10.55 3.90 3.76
CA LEU A 60 11.69 3.01 3.89
C LEU A 60 12.86 3.37 2.97
N GLY A 61 12.67 4.29 2.02
CA GLY A 61 13.68 4.63 1.00
C GLY A 61 13.97 3.48 0.04
N VAL A 62 12.95 2.65 -0.24
CA VAL A 62 12.98 1.50 -1.13
C VAL A 62 11.98 1.73 -2.26
N SER A 63 12.22 1.19 -3.44
CA SER A 63 11.26 1.30 -4.52
C SER A 63 10.01 0.44 -4.32
N TYR A 64 8.87 0.90 -4.86
CA TYR A 64 7.62 0.15 -4.80
C TYR A 64 7.79 -1.25 -5.37
N GLU A 65 8.45 -1.39 -6.52
CA GLU A 65 8.58 -2.70 -7.18
C GLU A 65 9.43 -3.67 -6.36
N GLN A 66 10.45 -3.19 -5.65
CA GLN A 66 11.22 -4.05 -4.73
C GLN A 66 10.42 -4.46 -3.50
N LEU A 67 9.59 -3.56 -2.95
CA LEU A 67 8.80 -3.83 -1.75
C LEU A 67 7.63 -4.79 -2.02
N SER A 68 6.83 -4.51 -3.06
CA SER A 68 5.64 -5.29 -3.42
C SER A 68 5.95 -6.52 -4.27
N ARG A 69 7.16 -6.58 -4.87
CA ARG A 69 7.55 -7.55 -5.91
C ARG A 69 6.64 -7.52 -7.14
N ASP A 70 5.88 -6.46 -7.31
CA ASP A 70 5.01 -6.25 -8.46
C ASP A 70 5.72 -5.37 -9.50
N TYR A 71 6.03 -5.98 -10.64
CA TYR A 71 6.66 -5.32 -11.78
C TYR A 71 5.69 -5.08 -12.95
N THR A 72 4.38 -5.32 -12.76
CA THR A 72 3.38 -5.28 -13.85
C THR A 72 3.28 -3.93 -14.54
N GLN A 73 3.51 -2.82 -13.83
CA GLN A 73 3.45 -1.46 -14.38
C GLN A 73 4.82 -0.81 -14.60
N THR A 74 5.90 -1.59 -14.59
CA THR A 74 7.27 -1.09 -14.80
C THR A 74 7.88 -1.59 -16.09
N ASN A 75 8.58 -0.69 -16.78
CA ASN A 75 9.43 -1.04 -17.91
C ASN A 75 10.88 -1.33 -17.43
N TYR A 76 11.71 -1.89 -18.30
CA TYR A 76 13.08 -2.25 -17.95
C TYR A 76 13.93 -1.05 -17.49
N SER A 77 13.75 0.11 -18.12
CA SER A 77 14.50 1.33 -17.78
C SER A 77 14.09 1.87 -16.40
N SER A 78 12.79 1.93 -16.12
CA SER A 78 12.25 2.39 -14.84
C SER A 78 12.60 1.42 -13.73
N ALA A 79 12.51 0.11 -13.97
CA ALA A 79 12.95 -0.91 -13.02
C ALA A 79 14.44 -0.77 -12.70
N ARG A 80 15.32 -0.63 -13.71
CA ARG A 80 16.76 -0.44 -13.47
C ARG A 80 17.07 0.86 -12.72
N ALA A 81 16.38 1.96 -13.04
CA ALA A 81 16.53 3.23 -12.33
C ALA A 81 16.15 3.09 -10.85
N SER A 82 14.99 2.48 -10.59
CA SER A 82 14.46 2.17 -9.25
C SER A 82 15.39 1.26 -8.43
N LEU A 83 15.93 0.20 -9.04
CA LEU A 83 16.93 -0.66 -8.41
C LEU A 83 18.22 0.12 -8.07
N GLY A 84 18.66 1.00 -8.98
CA GLY A 84 19.86 1.82 -8.79
C GLY A 84 19.72 2.84 -7.66
N GLU A 85 18.55 3.47 -7.54
CA GLU A 85 18.24 4.38 -6.42
C GLU A 85 18.23 3.63 -5.09
N THR A 86 17.54 2.49 -5.02
CA THR A 86 17.48 1.68 -3.80
C THR A 86 18.85 1.13 -3.39
N LEU A 87 19.70 0.77 -4.36
CA LEU A 87 21.05 0.31 -4.05
C LEU A 87 21.90 1.42 -3.39
N LYS A 88 21.73 2.68 -3.79
CA LYS A 88 22.43 3.82 -3.16
C LYS A 88 21.99 4.01 -1.70
N THR A 89 20.68 3.94 -1.42
CA THR A 89 20.15 4.07 -0.05
C THR A 89 20.67 2.95 0.84
N MET A 90 20.64 1.70 0.35
CA MET A 90 21.17 0.53 1.07
C MET A 90 22.67 0.62 1.34
N MET A 91 23.47 1.09 0.38
CA MET A 91 24.91 1.30 0.58
C MET A 91 25.21 2.36 1.64
N ALA A 92 24.44 3.45 1.67
CA ALA A 92 24.58 4.50 2.67
C ALA A 92 24.27 3.96 4.08
N ILE A 93 23.19 3.19 4.23
CA ILE A 93 22.82 2.54 5.50
C ILE A 93 23.92 1.56 5.93
N LYS A 94 24.38 0.70 5.02
CA LYS A 94 25.47 -0.25 5.29
C LYS A 94 26.72 0.44 5.82
N ARG A 95 27.14 1.53 5.16
CA ARG A 95 28.30 2.31 5.59
C ARG A 95 28.08 2.92 6.97
N ALA A 96 26.93 3.56 7.20
CA ALA A 96 26.62 4.19 8.48
C ALA A 96 26.63 3.19 9.64
N VAL A 97 26.13 1.97 9.43
CA VAL A 97 26.17 0.89 10.43
C VAL A 97 27.61 0.45 10.69
N ALA A 98 28.40 0.21 9.64
CA ALA A 98 29.80 -0.18 9.77
C ALA A 98 30.62 0.88 10.53
N ASP A 99 30.47 2.15 10.18
CA ASP A 99 31.18 3.27 10.81
C ASP A 99 30.79 3.41 12.30
N LYS A 100 29.50 3.23 12.63
CA LYS A 100 29.02 3.26 14.03
C LYS A 100 29.59 2.12 14.86
N VAL A 101 29.59 0.90 14.33
CA VAL A 101 30.12 -0.28 15.02
C VAL A 101 31.63 -0.16 15.21
N ALA A 102 32.36 0.25 14.17
CA ALA A 102 33.81 0.46 14.25
C ALA A 102 34.17 1.52 15.30
N ASN A 103 33.47 2.66 15.29
CA ASN A 103 33.66 3.71 16.29
C ASN A 103 33.34 3.24 17.71
N PHE A 104 32.31 2.42 17.88
CA PHE A 104 31.95 1.86 19.19
C PHE A 104 33.07 0.98 19.74
N VAL A 105 33.56 0.02 18.94
CA VAL A 105 34.65 -0.88 19.35
C VAL A 105 35.94 -0.11 19.60
N TYR A 106 36.29 0.83 18.71
CA TYR A 106 37.49 1.66 18.87
C TYR A 106 37.45 2.50 20.14
N ARG A 107 36.30 3.08 20.50
CA ARG A 107 36.14 3.84 21.74
C ARG A 107 36.33 2.98 22.98
N LEU A 108 35.73 1.78 23.01
CA LEU A 108 35.89 0.85 24.13
C LEU A 108 37.35 0.41 24.31
N TRP A 109 38.01 0.06 23.20
CA TRP A 109 39.43 -0.27 23.23
C TRP A 109 40.29 0.91 23.71
N LEU A 110 40.02 2.11 23.19
CA LEU A 110 40.78 3.32 23.55
C LEU A 110 40.60 3.68 25.03
N GLU A 111 39.40 3.53 25.57
CA GLU A 111 39.11 3.71 26.99
C GLU A 111 39.95 2.74 27.85
N GLU A 112 39.99 1.47 27.47
CA GLU A 112 40.75 0.45 28.19
C GLU A 112 42.28 0.67 28.09
N ALA A 113 42.78 1.04 26.91
CA ALA A 113 44.19 1.36 26.71
C ALA A 113 44.66 2.58 27.53
N ILE A 114 43.79 3.58 27.71
CA ILE A 114 44.04 4.71 28.62
C ILE A 114 44.06 4.24 30.06
N ASN A 115 43.13 3.37 30.47
CA ASN A 115 43.07 2.85 31.84
C ASN A 115 44.33 2.05 32.23
N TYR A 116 44.88 1.26 31.30
CA TYR A 116 46.13 0.52 31.51
C TYR A 116 47.41 1.36 31.34
N ASN A 117 47.32 2.65 30.98
CA ASN A 117 48.48 3.51 30.67
C ASN A 117 49.39 2.94 29.56
N GLU A 118 48.85 2.17 28.63
CA GLU A 118 49.62 1.60 27.52
C GLU A 118 49.99 2.65 26.46
N LEU A 119 49.27 3.78 26.45
CA LEU A 119 49.47 4.86 25.49
C LEU A 119 50.50 5.87 25.98
N GLU A 120 51.61 6.02 25.25
CA GLU A 120 52.67 6.97 25.59
C GLU A 120 52.22 8.43 25.52
N CYS A 121 51.31 8.75 24.60
CA CYS A 121 50.81 10.10 24.36
C CYS A 121 49.76 10.59 25.39
N PHE A 122 49.16 9.70 26.17
CA PHE A 122 48.13 10.03 27.18
C PHE A 122 48.36 9.29 28.50
N LYS A 123 49.54 9.46 29.11
CA LYS A 123 49.81 8.90 30.44
C LYS A 123 49.10 9.70 31.53
N ARG A 124 48.36 9.02 32.41
CA ARG A 124 47.82 9.62 33.64
C ARG A 124 49.00 10.00 34.55
N ARG A 125 49.05 11.26 35.00
CA ARG A 125 50.01 11.70 36.03
C ARG A 125 49.74 11.02 37.36
#